data_AF-A0A5P8M7W1-F1
#
_entry.id   AF-A0A5P8M7W1-F1
#
_cell.length_a   1.000
_cell.length_b   1.000
_cell.length_c   1.000
_cell.angle_alpha   90.00
_cell.angle_beta   90.00
_cell.angle_gamma   90.00
#
_symmetry.space_group_name_H-M   'P 1'
#
loop_
_entity.id
_entity.type
_entity.pdbx_description
1 polymer ?
#
loop_
_entity_poly.entity_id
_entity_poly.type
_entity_poly.pdbx_seq_one_letter_code
_entity_poly.pdbx_strand_id
1 'polypeptide(L)'
;MIDQLAKRYGQIFHEIRVRRCLTIDQVRGGLDASTVSRFERGLAMISTANLIALLHSAGMSGTEFFNIVGALQPTVIERLMDDIQLADRRADRPALQEAVQVLKKNTEGSIPAQILVMVVNGAITRITVPAYQFAATDQDRIADYLTEEPTWFKLEYFIFNQAVPSLSAALNLRLYRNMMRSFAANRLLDYTGLVGSSLAKLAVVWLRQEDWNTTYRMIHDAKQYLAGANSVLITYRAQLIKLAANYLDARDGDYLLAIKTKLAFFQTVDPAIYQADLRWLRLLQVPV
;
A
#
# COMPACT_ATOMS: atom_id res chain seq x y z
N MET A 1 -15.52 11.14 32.58
CA MET A 1 -16.21 9.91 32.12
C MET A 1 -15.18 9.09 31.35
N ILE A 2 -14.89 7.84 31.73
CA ILE A 2 -13.95 7.00 30.97
C ILE A 2 -14.65 6.55 29.70
N ASP A 3 -14.01 6.79 28.56
CA ASP A 3 -14.49 6.41 27.23
C ASP A 3 -14.79 4.90 27.13
N GLN A 4 -15.75 4.52 26.29
CA GLN A 4 -16.23 3.13 26.19
C GLN A 4 -15.13 2.19 25.68
N LEU A 5 -14.26 2.65 24.77
CA LEU A 5 -13.12 1.88 24.28
C LEU A 5 -12.08 1.68 25.39
N ALA A 6 -11.82 2.74 26.15
CA ALA A 6 -10.95 2.73 27.31
C ALA A 6 -11.37 1.70 28.39
N LYS A 7 -12.67 1.60 28.69
CA LYS A 7 -13.19 0.54 29.59
C LYS A 7 -12.94 -0.86 29.04
N ARG A 8 -13.12 -1.03 27.73
CA ARG A 8 -12.94 -2.31 27.04
C ARG A 8 -11.50 -2.81 27.12
N TYR A 9 -10.51 -1.93 27.15
CA TYR A 9 -9.10 -2.32 27.30
C TYR A 9 -8.85 -3.05 28.62
N GLY A 10 -9.35 -2.51 29.73
CA GLY A 10 -9.22 -3.12 31.05
C GLY A 10 -9.90 -4.49 31.13
N GLN A 11 -11.14 -4.56 30.64
CA GLN A 11 -11.93 -5.80 30.67
C GLN A 11 -11.31 -6.92 29.83
N ILE A 12 -10.87 -6.61 28.61
CA ILE A 12 -10.21 -7.61 27.77
C ILE A 12 -8.87 -8.04 28.38
N PHE A 13 -8.09 -7.11 28.94
CA PHE A 13 -6.86 -7.47 29.66
C PHE A 13 -7.14 -8.42 30.84
N HIS A 14 -8.19 -8.15 31.62
CA HIS A 14 -8.64 -9.03 32.70
C HIS A 14 -8.94 -10.45 32.20
N GLU A 15 -9.72 -10.58 31.13
CA GLU A 15 -10.05 -11.87 30.52
C GLU A 15 -8.80 -12.65 30.11
N ILE A 16 -7.85 -11.98 29.45
CA ILE A 16 -6.58 -12.59 29.01
C ILE A 16 -5.77 -13.06 30.23
N ARG A 17 -5.61 -12.20 31.24
CA ARG A 17 -4.84 -12.51 32.45
C ARG A 17 -5.43 -13.70 33.19
N VAL A 18 -6.73 -13.69 33.44
CA VAL A 18 -7.43 -14.77 34.17
C VAL A 18 -7.39 -16.07 33.37
N ARG A 19 -7.60 -16.03 32.05
CA ARG A 19 -7.52 -17.22 31.18
C ARG A 19 -6.13 -17.86 31.20
N ARG A 20 -5.07 -17.07 31.42
CA ARG A 20 -3.68 -17.53 31.54
C ARG A 20 -3.30 -17.91 32.99
N CYS A 21 -4.26 -17.90 33.91
CA CYS A 21 -4.07 -18.20 35.33
C CYS A 21 -3.03 -17.30 36.01
N LEU A 22 -2.90 -16.05 35.55
CA LEU A 22 -1.94 -15.09 36.10
C LEU A 22 -2.60 -14.24 37.20
N THR A 23 -1.91 -14.00 38.30
CA THR A 23 -2.34 -13.08 39.35
C THR A 23 -2.01 -11.63 38.99
N ILE A 24 -2.62 -10.66 39.69
CA ILE A 24 -2.25 -9.25 39.53
C ILE A 24 -0.78 -9.03 39.89
N ASP A 25 -0.27 -9.68 40.95
CA ASP A 25 1.14 -9.58 41.35
C ASP A 25 2.10 -10.06 40.28
N GLN A 26 1.72 -11.07 39.50
CA GLN A 26 2.56 -11.59 38.41
C GLN A 26 2.64 -10.66 37.20
N VAL A 27 1.63 -9.79 36.97
CA VAL A 27 1.59 -8.93 35.79
C VAL A 27 1.86 -7.45 36.06
N ARG A 28 1.59 -6.97 37.29
CA ARG A 28 1.52 -5.53 37.60
C ARG A 28 2.83 -4.78 37.38
N GLY A 29 3.97 -5.46 37.42
CA GLY A 29 5.28 -4.82 37.38
C GLY A 29 5.40 -3.76 38.46
N GLY A 30 5.70 -2.51 38.05
CA GLY A 30 5.81 -1.36 38.95
C GLY A 30 4.47 -0.72 39.38
N LEU A 31 3.32 -1.26 38.96
CA LEU A 31 2.02 -0.72 39.33
C LEU A 31 1.52 -1.26 40.67
N ASP A 32 0.74 -0.44 41.38
CA ASP A 32 -0.03 -0.91 42.52
C ASP A 32 -1.10 -1.90 42.07
N ALA A 33 -1.32 -2.95 42.86
CA ALA A 33 -2.35 -3.95 42.60
C ALA A 33 -3.76 -3.32 42.51
N SER A 34 -4.01 -2.26 43.29
CA SER A 34 -5.25 -1.49 43.25
C SER A 34 -5.44 -0.78 41.90
N THR A 35 -4.36 -0.26 41.30
CA THR A 35 -4.38 0.40 39.98
C THR A 35 -4.72 -0.60 38.88
N VAL A 36 -4.08 -1.77 38.88
CA VAL A 36 -4.40 -2.85 37.92
C VAL A 36 -5.85 -3.32 38.10
N SER A 37 -6.29 -3.54 39.34
CA SER A 37 -7.67 -3.94 39.63
C SER A 37 -8.72 -2.91 39.17
N ARG A 38 -8.43 -1.60 39.32
CA ARG A 38 -9.32 -0.55 38.85
C ARG A 38 -9.31 -0.44 37.34
N PHE A 39 -8.15 -0.58 36.69
CA PHE A 39 -8.04 -0.64 35.23
C PHE A 39 -8.87 -1.77 34.67
N GLU A 40 -8.70 -2.99 35.19
CA GLU A 40 -9.44 -4.19 34.75
C GLU A 40 -10.96 -4.07 34.86
N ARG A 41 -11.44 -3.30 35.84
CA ARG A 41 -12.87 -3.00 36.04
C ARG A 41 -13.37 -1.80 35.22
N GLY A 42 -12.52 -1.18 34.40
CA GLY A 42 -12.86 0.03 33.65
C GLY A 42 -13.08 1.27 34.54
N LEU A 43 -12.49 1.27 35.75
CA LEU A 43 -12.60 2.32 36.76
C LEU A 43 -11.37 3.25 36.81
N ALA A 44 -10.34 2.94 36.03
CA ALA A 44 -9.14 3.76 35.88
C ALA A 44 -8.57 3.60 34.47
N MET A 45 -7.92 4.66 33.99
CA MET A 45 -7.07 4.62 32.81
C MET A 45 -5.62 4.40 33.22
N ILE A 46 -4.84 3.77 32.35
CA ILE A 46 -3.40 3.65 32.48
C ILE A 46 -2.73 4.25 31.24
N SER A 47 -1.47 4.65 31.37
CA SER A 47 -0.69 5.10 30.21
C SER A 47 -0.45 3.96 29.23
N THR A 48 -0.18 4.29 27.96
CA THR A 48 0.18 3.31 26.93
C THR A 48 1.41 2.50 27.33
N ALA A 49 2.42 3.13 27.95
CA ALA A 49 3.61 2.45 28.45
C ALA A 49 3.27 1.37 29.49
N ASN A 50 2.37 1.69 30.43
CA ASN A 50 1.88 0.75 31.43
C ASN A 50 1.07 -0.39 30.81
N LEU A 51 0.21 -0.08 29.83
CA LEU A 51 -0.52 -1.10 29.09
C LEU A 51 0.43 -2.07 28.37
N ILE A 52 1.45 -1.56 27.68
CA ILE A 52 2.46 -2.40 27.01
C ILE A 52 3.18 -3.29 28.02
N ALA A 53 3.56 -2.76 29.19
CA ALA A 53 4.20 -3.54 30.24
C ALA A 53 3.29 -4.66 30.78
N LEU A 54 2.01 -4.37 31.01
CA LEU A 54 1.02 -5.36 31.42
C LEU A 54 0.83 -6.46 30.37
N LEU A 55 0.71 -6.09 29.09
CA LEU A 55 0.56 -7.03 27.98
C LEU A 55 1.78 -7.93 27.84
N HIS A 56 2.99 -7.36 27.92
CA HIS A 56 4.22 -8.12 27.85
C HIS A 56 4.33 -9.12 29.00
N SER A 57 4.04 -8.72 30.24
CA SER A 57 4.01 -9.62 31.41
C SER A 57 2.95 -10.71 31.29
N ALA A 58 1.85 -10.43 30.59
CA ALA A 58 0.83 -11.43 30.29
C ALA A 58 1.24 -12.37 29.15
N GLY A 59 2.31 -12.09 28.38
CA GLY A 59 2.71 -12.82 27.18
C GLY A 59 1.89 -12.46 25.95
N MET A 60 1.55 -11.19 25.77
CA MET A 60 0.73 -10.69 24.66
C MET A 60 1.41 -9.51 23.96
N SER A 61 1.34 -9.50 22.62
CA SER A 61 1.79 -8.35 21.84
C SER A 61 0.74 -7.24 21.82
N GLY A 62 1.19 -5.98 21.69
CA GLY A 62 0.27 -4.85 21.50
C GLY A 62 -0.61 -5.02 20.26
N THR A 63 -0.05 -5.49 19.15
CA THR A 63 -0.79 -5.69 17.89
C THR A 63 -1.95 -6.67 18.06
N GLU A 64 -1.69 -7.83 18.66
CA GLU A 64 -2.73 -8.83 18.93
C GLU A 64 -3.82 -8.27 19.85
N PHE A 65 -3.42 -7.59 20.93
CA PHE A 65 -4.35 -6.98 21.86
C PHE A 65 -5.24 -5.94 21.19
N PHE A 66 -4.64 -4.96 20.49
CA PHE A 66 -5.37 -3.88 19.85
C PHE A 66 -6.28 -4.37 18.70
N ASN A 67 -5.96 -5.50 18.07
CA ASN A 67 -6.87 -6.18 17.16
C ASN A 67 -8.10 -6.75 17.90
N ILE A 68 -7.91 -7.43 19.04
CA ILE A 68 -9.01 -8.03 19.81
C ILE A 68 -9.95 -6.98 20.40
N VAL A 69 -9.42 -5.88 20.96
CA VAL A 69 -10.25 -4.78 21.48
C VAL A 69 -10.92 -3.98 20.35
N GLY A 70 -10.53 -4.21 19.09
CA GLY A 70 -11.04 -3.51 17.92
C GLY A 70 -10.52 -2.07 17.79
N ALA A 71 -9.35 -1.77 18.36
CA ALA A 71 -8.72 -0.45 18.29
C ALA A 71 -7.92 -0.24 16.99
N LEU A 72 -7.39 -1.32 16.39
CA LEU A 72 -6.75 -1.29 15.08
C LEU A 72 -7.82 -1.43 13.98
N GLN A 73 -8.66 -0.41 13.83
CA GLN A 73 -9.49 -0.28 12.64
C GLN A 73 -8.71 0.52 11.60
N PRO A 74 -8.60 0.02 10.36
CA PRO A 74 -8.00 0.82 9.29
C PRO A 74 -8.73 2.16 9.18
N THR A 75 -7.99 3.23 8.91
CA THR A 75 -8.61 4.51 8.56
C THR A 75 -9.44 4.38 7.29
N VAL A 76 -10.32 5.36 7.02
CA VAL A 76 -11.05 5.41 5.74
C VAL A 76 -10.08 5.40 4.56
N ILE A 77 -8.98 6.14 4.66
CA ILE A 77 -7.95 6.20 3.62
C ILE A 77 -7.31 4.83 3.42
N GLU A 78 -6.92 4.15 4.49
CA GLU A 78 -6.27 2.83 4.38
C GLU A 78 -7.19 1.77 3.76
N ARG A 79 -8.49 1.77 4.07
CA ARG A 79 -9.44 0.88 3.40
C ARG A 79 -9.49 1.16 1.89
N LEU A 80 -9.57 2.43 1.53
CA LEU A 80 -9.67 2.83 0.13
C LEU A 80 -8.38 2.56 -0.67
N MET A 81 -7.21 2.48 -0.03
CA MET A 81 -5.96 2.22 -0.75
C MET A 81 -5.99 0.89 -1.52
N ASP A 82 -6.53 -0.17 -0.93
CA ASP A 82 -6.59 -1.48 -1.59
C ASP A 82 -7.63 -1.47 -2.71
N ASP A 83 -8.79 -0.85 -2.47
CA ASP A 83 -9.86 -0.70 -3.47
C ASP A 83 -9.40 0.11 -4.68
N ILE A 84 -8.72 1.25 -4.44
CA ILE A 84 -8.18 2.11 -5.51
C ILE A 84 -7.13 1.34 -6.32
N GLN A 85 -6.23 0.59 -5.67
CA GLN A 85 -5.23 -0.20 -6.39
C GLN A 85 -5.86 -1.29 -7.25
N LEU A 86 -6.89 -1.97 -6.75
CA LEU A 86 -7.61 -2.98 -7.51
C LEU A 86 -8.36 -2.35 -8.68
N ALA A 87 -9.04 -1.23 -8.45
CA ALA A 87 -9.76 -0.50 -9.48
C ALA A 87 -8.84 0.06 -10.58
N ASP A 88 -7.69 0.65 -10.23
CA ASP A 88 -6.66 1.08 -11.21
C ASP A 88 -6.19 -0.10 -12.06
N ARG A 89 -5.93 -1.27 -11.45
CA ARG A 89 -5.51 -2.48 -12.18
C ARG A 89 -6.59 -3.02 -13.11
N ARG A 90 -7.85 -2.99 -12.70
CA ARG A 90 -9.00 -3.42 -13.51
C ARG A 90 -9.44 -2.37 -14.54
N ALA A 91 -8.84 -1.18 -14.53
CA ALA A 91 -9.32 -0.01 -15.25
C ALA A 91 -10.81 0.29 -14.96
N ASP A 92 -11.23 0.08 -13.71
CA ASP A 92 -12.59 0.28 -13.23
C ASP A 92 -12.82 1.75 -12.88
N ARG A 93 -13.26 2.51 -13.89
CA ARG A 93 -13.52 3.94 -13.76
C ARG A 93 -14.62 4.26 -12.74
N PRO A 94 -15.79 3.59 -12.74
CA PRO A 94 -16.81 3.81 -11.71
C PRO A 94 -16.29 3.65 -10.27
N ALA A 95 -15.56 2.57 -9.99
CA ALA A 95 -15.02 2.33 -8.65
C ALA A 95 -14.01 3.42 -8.21
N LEU A 96 -13.15 3.87 -9.12
CA LEU A 96 -12.24 4.99 -8.85
C LEU A 96 -12.99 6.31 -8.61
N GLN A 97 -14.07 6.57 -9.37
CA GLN A 97 -14.89 7.76 -9.18
C GLN A 97 -15.60 7.76 -7.82
N GLU A 98 -16.12 6.60 -7.40
CA GLU A 98 -16.70 6.42 -6.07
C GLU A 98 -15.65 6.66 -4.98
N ALA A 99 -14.46 6.07 -5.11
CA ALA A 99 -13.36 6.29 -4.17
C ALA A 99 -13.01 7.79 -4.03
N VAL A 100 -12.98 8.55 -5.13
CA VAL A 100 -12.78 10.01 -5.08
C VAL A 100 -13.88 10.72 -4.28
N GLN A 101 -15.14 10.33 -4.40
CA GLN A 101 -16.22 10.94 -3.62
C GLN A 101 -16.07 10.64 -2.12
N VAL A 102 -15.73 9.40 -1.78
CA VAL A 102 -15.49 9.00 -0.38
C VAL A 102 -14.29 9.76 0.18
N LEU A 103 -13.19 9.86 -0.58
CA LEU A 103 -12.01 10.62 -0.16
C LEU A 103 -12.37 12.07 0.11
N LYS A 104 -13.02 12.75 -0.84
CA LYS A 104 -13.45 14.14 -0.67
C LYS A 104 -14.24 14.30 0.63
N LYS A 105 -15.33 13.53 0.81
CA LYS A 105 -16.19 13.62 1.99
C LYS A 105 -15.49 13.41 3.33
N ASN A 106 -14.47 12.54 3.39
CA ASN A 106 -13.85 12.13 4.66
C ASN A 106 -12.54 12.87 4.98
N THR A 107 -12.04 13.70 4.07
CA THR A 107 -10.70 14.28 4.21
C THR A 107 -10.64 15.76 3.79
N GLU A 108 -11.80 16.42 3.67
CA GLU A 108 -11.96 17.80 3.19
C GLU A 108 -10.94 18.76 3.83
N GLY A 109 -10.23 19.51 2.98
CA GLY A 109 -9.37 20.62 3.38
C GLY A 109 -7.89 20.29 3.62
N SER A 110 -7.52 19.03 3.88
CA SER A 110 -6.11 18.68 4.13
C SER A 110 -5.27 18.58 2.86
N ILE A 111 -3.97 18.93 2.92
CA ILE A 111 -3.04 18.78 1.79
C ILE A 111 -2.93 17.32 1.32
N PRO A 112 -2.73 16.31 2.20
CA PRO A 112 -2.63 14.91 1.77
C PRO A 112 -3.87 14.43 1.01
N ALA A 113 -5.06 14.85 1.42
CA ALA A 113 -6.30 14.55 0.73
C ALA A 113 -6.38 15.12 -0.69
N GLN A 114 -5.97 16.38 -0.85
CA GLN A 114 -5.97 17.05 -2.15
C GLN A 114 -5.02 16.34 -3.11
N ILE A 115 -3.82 15.99 -2.64
CA ILE A 115 -2.84 15.22 -3.43
C ILE A 115 -3.38 13.83 -3.75
N LEU A 116 -3.98 13.14 -2.79
CA LEU A 116 -4.56 11.81 -3.00
C LEU A 116 -5.69 11.83 -4.04
N VAL A 117 -6.61 12.78 -3.95
CA VAL A 117 -7.68 12.97 -4.94
C VAL A 117 -7.09 13.29 -6.32
N MET A 118 -6.05 14.12 -6.38
CA MET A 118 -5.35 14.46 -7.63
C MET A 118 -4.74 13.22 -8.30
N VAL A 119 -4.01 12.38 -7.56
CA VAL A 119 -3.38 11.19 -8.14
C VAL A 119 -4.38 10.13 -8.58
N VAL A 120 -5.49 9.97 -7.86
CA VAL A 120 -6.59 9.07 -8.25
C VAL A 120 -7.34 9.58 -9.48
N ASN A 121 -7.57 10.89 -9.58
CA ASN A 121 -8.10 11.50 -10.81
C ASN A 121 -7.16 11.29 -12.00
N GLY A 122 -5.85 11.31 -11.78
CA GLY A 122 -4.87 10.93 -12.81
C GLY A 122 -5.05 9.49 -13.30
N ALA A 123 -5.32 8.54 -12.40
CA ALA A 123 -5.63 7.16 -12.77
C ALA A 123 -6.93 7.07 -13.58
N ILE A 124 -7.98 7.78 -13.18
CA ILE A 124 -9.25 7.87 -13.93
C ILE A 124 -9.01 8.38 -15.36
N THR A 125 -8.26 9.48 -15.52
CA THR A 125 -7.97 10.07 -16.83
C THR A 125 -7.17 9.12 -17.72
N ARG A 126 -6.23 8.35 -17.15
CA ARG A 126 -5.42 7.36 -17.89
C ARG A 126 -6.23 6.23 -18.49
N ILE A 127 -7.40 5.89 -17.95
CA ILE A 127 -8.28 4.86 -18.53
C ILE A 127 -8.75 5.28 -19.93
N THR A 128 -8.99 6.56 -20.14
CA THR A 128 -9.44 7.13 -21.42
C THR A 128 -8.30 7.72 -22.25
N VAL A 129 -7.25 8.23 -21.60
CA VAL A 129 -6.09 8.88 -22.24
C VAL A 129 -4.81 8.19 -21.73
N PRO A 130 -4.38 7.07 -22.33
CA PRO A 130 -3.28 6.25 -21.79
C PRO A 130 -1.91 6.93 -21.69
N ALA A 131 -1.74 8.03 -22.41
CA ALA A 131 -0.54 8.87 -22.42
C ALA A 131 -0.65 10.12 -21.51
N TYR A 132 -1.72 10.22 -20.71
CA TYR A 132 -1.95 11.36 -19.82
C TYR A 132 -0.76 11.59 -18.89
N GLN A 133 -0.35 12.86 -18.78
CA GLN A 133 0.59 13.36 -17.80
C GLN A 133 -0.05 14.51 -17.02
N PHE A 134 0.34 14.65 -15.76
CA PHE A 134 -0.04 15.82 -14.95
C PHE A 134 0.55 17.09 -15.55
N ALA A 135 -0.15 18.21 -15.40
CA ALA A 135 0.40 19.53 -15.70
C ALA A 135 1.65 19.79 -14.82
N ALA A 136 2.56 20.64 -15.28
CA ALA A 136 3.80 20.94 -14.55
C ALA A 136 3.52 21.39 -13.11
N THR A 137 2.53 22.27 -12.91
CA THR A 137 2.11 22.76 -11.59
C THR A 137 1.62 21.65 -10.66
N ASP A 138 0.93 20.63 -11.20
CA ASP A 138 0.44 19.50 -10.41
C ASP A 138 1.58 18.52 -10.09
N GLN A 139 2.51 18.33 -11.03
CA GLN A 139 3.74 17.57 -10.79
C GLN A 139 4.59 18.19 -9.68
N ASP A 140 4.73 19.51 -9.68
CA ASP A 140 5.44 20.25 -8.63
C ASP A 140 4.76 20.07 -7.28
N ARG A 141 3.42 20.23 -7.19
CA ARG A 141 2.67 20.01 -5.95
C ARG A 141 2.83 18.58 -5.39
N ILE A 142 2.80 17.57 -6.26
CA ILE A 142 3.04 16.17 -5.85
C ILE A 142 4.47 16.01 -5.35
N ALA A 143 5.44 16.61 -6.05
CA ALA A 143 6.83 16.52 -5.69
C ALA A 143 7.13 17.20 -4.35
N ASP A 144 6.62 18.41 -4.14
CA ASP A 144 6.79 19.18 -2.92
C ASP A 144 6.26 18.38 -1.73
N TYR A 145 5.03 17.85 -1.83
CA TYR A 145 4.45 16.99 -0.80
C TYR A 145 5.32 15.76 -0.48
N LEU A 146 5.80 15.07 -1.50
CA LEU A 146 6.62 13.85 -1.34
C LEU A 146 8.07 14.13 -0.95
N THR A 147 8.50 15.38 -0.89
CA THR A 147 9.89 15.75 -0.59
C THR A 147 10.04 16.75 0.56
N GLU A 148 8.94 17.25 1.10
CA GLU A 148 8.89 18.11 2.28
C GLU A 148 9.60 17.44 3.47
N GLU A 149 9.33 16.16 3.71
CA GLU A 149 9.97 15.36 4.76
C GLU A 149 10.77 14.18 4.17
N PRO A 150 11.93 13.82 4.76
CA PRO A 150 12.78 12.75 4.24
C PRO A 150 12.21 11.35 4.50
N THR A 151 11.27 11.23 5.44
CA THR A 151 10.63 9.95 5.81
C THR A 151 9.24 9.86 5.19
N TRP A 152 9.04 8.81 4.42
CA TRP A 152 7.74 8.42 3.88
C TRP A 152 7.08 7.39 4.79
N PHE A 153 5.78 7.60 5.02
CA PHE A 153 4.89 6.59 5.58
C PHE A 153 4.04 5.99 4.47
N LYS A 154 3.13 5.07 4.83
CA LYS A 154 2.31 4.30 3.89
C LYS A 154 1.60 5.18 2.84
N LEU A 155 1.14 6.36 3.25
CA LEU A 155 0.42 7.30 2.37
C LEU A 155 1.32 7.85 1.25
N GLU A 156 2.56 8.24 1.55
CA GLU A 156 3.49 8.78 0.56
C GLU A 156 3.88 7.71 -0.47
N TYR A 157 4.14 6.47 -0.02
CA TYR A 157 4.37 5.34 -0.94
C TYR A 157 3.17 5.09 -1.84
N PHE A 158 1.95 5.19 -1.28
CA PHE A 158 0.72 5.02 -2.04
C PHE A 158 0.52 6.13 -3.07
N ILE A 159 0.66 7.39 -2.67
CA ILE A 159 0.55 8.56 -3.55
C ILE A 159 1.53 8.45 -4.71
N PHE A 160 2.80 8.16 -4.41
CA PHE A 160 3.80 7.96 -5.45
C PHE A 160 3.41 6.81 -6.39
N ASN A 161 2.98 5.66 -5.85
CA ASN A 161 2.54 4.52 -6.66
C ASN A 161 1.42 4.89 -7.66
N GLN A 162 0.45 5.70 -7.25
CA GLN A 162 -0.62 6.16 -8.13
C GLN A 162 -0.14 7.20 -9.14
N ALA A 163 0.81 8.06 -8.76
CA ALA A 163 1.33 9.12 -9.60
C ALA A 163 2.27 8.62 -10.71
N VAL A 164 3.10 7.59 -10.44
CA VAL A 164 4.19 7.12 -11.33
C VAL A 164 3.84 7.18 -12.83
N PRO A 165 2.70 6.61 -13.30
CA PRO A 165 2.45 6.52 -14.74
C PRO A 165 2.12 7.86 -15.41
N SER A 166 1.80 8.90 -14.64
CA SER A 166 1.41 10.23 -15.12
C SER A 166 2.47 11.30 -14.83
N LEU A 167 3.58 10.95 -14.18
CA LEU A 167 4.71 11.86 -13.93
C LEU A 167 5.69 11.83 -15.11
N SER A 168 6.44 12.92 -15.28
CA SER A 168 7.59 12.93 -16.20
C SER A 168 8.68 11.95 -15.76
N ALA A 169 9.46 11.44 -16.72
CA ALA A 169 10.53 10.49 -16.47
C ALA A 169 11.58 11.02 -15.47
N ALA A 170 11.96 12.30 -15.64
CA ALA A 170 12.91 12.98 -14.76
C ALA A 170 12.40 13.06 -13.32
N LEU A 171 11.12 13.44 -13.14
CA LEU A 171 10.53 13.52 -11.80
C LEU A 171 10.36 12.14 -11.17
N ASN A 172 9.95 11.14 -11.94
CA ASN A 172 9.90 9.74 -11.51
C ASN A 172 11.25 9.27 -10.98
N LEU A 173 12.35 9.56 -11.67
CA LEU A 173 13.69 9.19 -11.23
C LEU A 173 14.09 9.87 -9.91
N ARG A 174 13.74 11.16 -9.75
CA ARG A 174 13.99 11.91 -8.51
C ARG A 174 13.22 11.32 -7.33
N LEU A 175 11.91 11.11 -7.49
CA LEU A 175 11.04 10.60 -6.43
C LEU A 175 11.33 9.13 -6.10
N TYR A 176 11.71 8.31 -7.09
CA TYR A 176 12.21 6.95 -6.87
C TYR A 176 13.39 6.93 -5.89
N ARG A 177 14.39 7.81 -6.07
CA ARG A 177 15.55 7.86 -5.18
C ARG A 177 15.15 8.21 -3.74
N ASN A 178 14.20 9.12 -3.58
CA ASN A 178 13.68 9.51 -2.27
C ASN A 178 12.89 8.36 -1.62
N MET A 179 12.02 7.70 -2.37
CA MET A 179 11.30 6.51 -1.93
C MET A 179 12.27 5.43 -1.40
N MET A 180 13.32 5.12 -2.16
CA MET A 180 14.29 4.09 -1.77
C MET A 180 15.11 4.50 -0.54
N ARG A 181 15.50 5.77 -0.43
CA ARG A 181 16.19 6.30 0.76
C ARG A 181 15.32 6.19 2.00
N SER A 182 14.07 6.64 1.91
CA SER A 182 13.10 6.55 3.00
C SER A 182 12.86 5.10 3.42
N PHE A 183 12.63 4.20 2.44
CA PHE A 183 12.37 2.80 2.73
C PHE A 183 13.58 2.11 3.38
N ALA A 184 14.80 2.47 2.97
CA ALA A 184 16.01 1.96 3.59
C ALA A 184 16.15 2.38 5.06
N ALA A 185 15.70 3.58 5.43
CA ALA A 185 15.75 4.10 6.79
C ALA A 185 14.67 3.47 7.69
N ASN A 186 13.45 3.27 7.17
CA ASN A 186 12.29 2.80 7.93
C ASN A 186 11.64 1.58 7.27
N ARG A 187 12.35 0.44 7.29
CA ARG A 187 11.90 -0.82 6.68
C ARG A 187 10.74 -1.44 7.45
N LEU A 188 9.52 -1.08 7.08
CA LEU A 188 8.30 -1.75 7.54
C LEU A 188 7.82 -2.75 6.47
N LEU A 189 7.55 -3.98 6.90
CA LEU A 189 7.11 -5.08 6.02
C LEU A 189 5.85 -4.71 5.24
N ASP A 190 4.92 -4.00 5.89
CA ASP A 190 3.66 -3.56 5.28
C ASP A 190 3.84 -2.60 4.09
N TYR A 191 5.04 -2.00 3.93
CA TYR A 191 5.32 -1.06 2.84
C TYR A 191 5.96 -1.74 1.62
N THR A 192 6.47 -2.98 1.78
CA THR A 192 7.17 -3.73 0.73
C THR A 192 6.35 -3.88 -0.55
N GLY A 193 5.05 -4.15 -0.42
CA GLY A 193 4.14 -4.29 -1.55
C GLY A 193 3.99 -3.01 -2.38
N LEU A 194 3.91 -1.85 -1.72
CA LEU A 194 3.82 -0.56 -2.39
C LEU A 194 5.13 -0.20 -3.10
N VAL A 195 6.28 -0.46 -2.47
CA VAL A 195 7.60 -0.27 -3.09
C VAL A 195 7.73 -1.15 -4.34
N GLY A 196 7.48 -2.45 -4.22
CA GLY A 196 7.57 -3.39 -5.34
C GLY A 196 6.60 -3.03 -6.48
N SER A 197 5.38 -2.62 -6.15
CA SER A 197 4.39 -2.14 -7.12
C SER A 197 4.87 -0.86 -7.84
N SER A 198 5.47 0.08 -7.12
CA SER A 198 5.98 1.34 -7.70
C SER A 198 7.13 1.07 -8.67
N LEU A 199 8.05 0.16 -8.32
CA LEU A 199 9.13 -0.27 -9.19
C LEU A 199 8.62 -0.97 -10.46
N ALA A 200 7.59 -1.82 -10.33
CA ALA A 200 6.95 -2.43 -11.50
C ALA A 200 6.29 -1.38 -12.41
N LYS A 201 5.62 -0.37 -11.85
CA LYS A 201 5.05 0.75 -12.64
C LYS A 201 6.16 1.59 -13.29
N LEU A 202 7.27 1.86 -12.60
CA LEU A 202 8.43 2.56 -13.16
C LEU A 202 9.05 1.79 -14.32
N ALA A 203 9.15 0.46 -14.22
CA ALA A 203 9.61 -0.36 -15.33
C ALA A 203 8.78 -0.16 -16.61
N VAL A 204 7.45 -0.03 -16.49
CA VAL A 204 6.58 0.27 -17.64
C VAL A 204 6.84 1.67 -18.21
N VAL A 205 7.15 2.66 -17.37
CA VAL A 205 7.50 4.03 -17.83
C VAL A 205 8.75 4.00 -18.71
N TRP A 206 9.80 3.31 -18.27
CA TRP A 206 11.06 3.19 -19.01
C TRP A 206 10.95 2.27 -20.23
N LEU A 207 10.13 1.22 -20.14
CA LEU A 207 9.84 0.33 -21.26
C LEU A 207 9.22 1.09 -22.43
N ARG A 208 8.31 2.03 -22.14
CA ARG A 208 7.70 2.91 -23.17
C ARG A 208 8.69 3.87 -23.82
N GLN A 209 9.85 4.11 -23.19
CA GLN A 209 10.92 4.95 -23.71
C GLN A 209 12.04 4.12 -24.35
N GLU A 210 11.85 2.80 -24.47
CA GLU A 210 12.84 1.86 -24.98
C GLU A 210 14.18 1.87 -24.19
N ASP A 211 14.16 2.31 -22.93
CA ASP A 211 15.28 2.17 -22.01
C ASP A 211 15.23 0.77 -21.36
N TRP A 212 15.75 -0.21 -22.09
CA TRP A 212 15.79 -1.61 -21.68
C TRP A 212 16.58 -1.82 -20.39
N ASN A 213 17.72 -1.15 -20.24
CA ASN A 213 18.58 -1.31 -19.08
C ASN A 213 17.88 -0.86 -17.79
N THR A 214 17.28 0.33 -17.80
CA THR A 214 16.53 0.81 -16.65
C THR A 214 15.28 -0.04 -16.41
N THR A 215 14.58 -0.46 -17.46
CA THR A 215 13.45 -1.39 -17.37
C THR A 215 13.82 -2.66 -16.61
N TYR A 216 14.87 -3.36 -17.04
CA TYR A 216 15.28 -4.63 -16.42
C TYR A 216 15.76 -4.44 -14.98
N ARG A 217 16.48 -3.35 -14.68
CA ARG A 217 16.85 -2.99 -13.31
C ARG A 217 15.63 -2.82 -12.41
N MET A 218 14.64 -2.03 -12.85
CA MET A 218 13.43 -1.78 -12.06
C MET A 218 12.61 -3.06 -11.82
N ILE A 219 12.52 -3.94 -12.83
CA ILE A 219 11.85 -5.25 -12.70
C ILE A 219 12.59 -6.16 -11.73
N HIS A 220 13.91 -6.20 -11.82
CA HIS A 220 14.74 -6.99 -10.92
C HIS A 220 14.53 -6.54 -9.47
N ASP A 221 14.63 -5.23 -9.22
CA ASP A 221 14.46 -4.66 -7.89
C ASP A 221 13.03 -4.88 -7.38
N ALA A 222 12.02 -4.70 -8.23
CA ALA A 222 10.62 -4.97 -7.88
C ALA A 222 10.45 -6.39 -7.33
N LYS A 223 11.03 -7.40 -7.97
CA LYS A 223 10.89 -8.80 -7.54
C LYS A 223 11.42 -9.06 -6.13
N GLN A 224 12.50 -8.38 -5.74
CA GLN A 224 13.07 -8.54 -4.39
C GLN A 224 12.07 -8.10 -3.31
N TYR A 225 11.32 -7.02 -3.56
CA TYR A 225 10.32 -6.53 -2.62
C TYR A 225 8.99 -7.30 -2.71
N LEU A 226 8.62 -7.77 -3.89
CA LEU A 226 7.37 -8.50 -4.09
C LEU A 226 7.40 -9.93 -3.52
N ALA A 227 8.56 -10.58 -3.50
CA ALA A 227 8.73 -11.86 -2.84
C ALA A 227 8.40 -11.80 -1.34
N GLY A 228 8.66 -10.66 -0.69
CA GLY A 228 8.34 -10.43 0.73
C GLY A 228 6.92 -9.91 1.00
N ALA A 229 6.19 -9.47 -0.03
CA ALA A 229 4.89 -8.82 0.13
C ALA A 229 3.69 -9.79 0.11
N ASN A 230 3.92 -11.09 -0.09
CA ASN A 230 2.87 -12.13 -0.19
C ASN A 230 1.72 -11.80 -1.17
N SER A 231 1.98 -10.97 -2.20
CA SER A 231 0.96 -10.56 -3.16
C SER A 231 1.14 -11.28 -4.50
N VAL A 232 0.30 -12.29 -4.74
CA VAL A 232 0.27 -13.07 -5.98
C VAL A 232 0.03 -12.17 -7.19
N LEU A 233 -0.91 -11.23 -7.08
CA LEU A 233 -1.28 -10.36 -8.19
C LEU A 233 -0.15 -9.41 -8.60
N ILE A 234 0.53 -8.78 -7.63
CA ILE A 234 1.62 -7.86 -7.95
C ILE A 234 2.83 -8.64 -8.51
N THR A 235 3.08 -9.84 -7.98
CA THR A 235 4.12 -10.75 -8.50
C THR A 235 3.83 -11.16 -9.94
N TYR A 236 2.59 -11.57 -10.23
CA TYR A 236 2.13 -11.85 -11.59
C TYR A 236 2.38 -10.66 -12.52
N ARG A 237 2.00 -9.45 -12.08
CA ARG A 237 2.13 -8.23 -12.88
C ARG A 237 3.58 -7.94 -13.25
N ALA A 238 4.49 -8.02 -12.28
CA ALA A 238 5.92 -7.84 -12.53
C ALA A 238 6.50 -8.89 -13.50
N GLN A 239 6.02 -10.14 -13.42
CA GLN A 239 6.42 -11.18 -14.37
C GLN A 239 5.88 -10.91 -15.78
N LEU A 240 4.63 -10.47 -15.91
CA LEU A 240 4.05 -10.11 -17.21
C LEU A 240 4.80 -8.96 -17.86
N ILE A 241 5.17 -7.93 -17.08
CA ILE A 241 6.00 -6.80 -17.55
C ILE A 241 7.38 -7.30 -18.02
N LYS A 242 8.01 -8.22 -17.28
CA LYS A 242 9.28 -8.84 -17.70
C LYS A 242 9.15 -9.56 -19.04
N LEU A 243 8.11 -10.38 -19.20
CA LEU A 243 7.91 -11.12 -20.45
C LEU A 243 7.65 -10.17 -21.62
N ALA A 244 6.85 -9.12 -21.40
CA ALA A 244 6.62 -8.08 -22.40
C ALA A 244 7.92 -7.38 -22.80
N ALA A 245 8.76 -6.98 -21.83
CA ALA A 245 10.06 -6.38 -22.11
C ALA A 245 10.96 -7.31 -22.92
N ASN A 246 11.12 -8.57 -22.47
CA ASN A 246 11.91 -9.59 -23.18
C ASN A 246 11.40 -9.82 -24.61
N TYR A 247 10.09 -9.88 -24.82
CA TYR A 247 9.49 -10.03 -26.15
C TYR A 247 9.78 -8.81 -27.03
N LEU A 248 9.66 -7.59 -26.51
CA LEU A 248 9.87 -6.38 -27.31
C LEU A 248 11.32 -6.20 -27.72
N ASP A 249 12.26 -6.61 -26.85
CA ASP A 249 13.71 -6.59 -27.05
C ASP A 249 14.17 -7.66 -28.06
N ALA A 250 13.74 -8.92 -27.88
CA ALA A 250 14.22 -10.05 -28.69
C ALA A 250 13.31 -10.47 -29.86
N ARG A 251 12.02 -10.09 -29.83
CA ARG A 251 10.95 -10.55 -30.74
C ARG A 251 10.80 -12.08 -30.83
N ASP A 252 11.13 -12.76 -29.74
CA ASP A 252 11.08 -14.22 -29.61
C ASP A 252 9.65 -14.73 -29.33
N GLY A 253 9.22 -15.73 -30.11
CA GLY A 253 7.91 -16.38 -29.99
C GLY A 253 7.68 -17.09 -28.66
N ASP A 254 8.73 -17.55 -27.97
CA ASP A 254 8.62 -18.24 -26.68
C ASP A 254 8.13 -17.28 -25.58
N TYR A 255 8.63 -16.03 -25.59
CA TYR A 255 8.12 -15.00 -24.69
C TYR A 255 6.66 -14.66 -24.99
N LEU A 256 6.29 -14.58 -26.27
CA LEU A 256 4.90 -14.32 -26.65
C LEU A 256 3.96 -15.45 -26.20
N LEU A 257 4.38 -16.70 -26.34
CA LEU A 257 3.63 -17.85 -25.84
C LEU A 257 3.46 -17.76 -24.31
N ALA A 258 4.53 -17.46 -23.58
CA ALA A 258 4.49 -17.31 -22.13
C ALA A 258 3.57 -16.16 -21.68
N ILE A 259 3.53 -15.04 -22.41
CA ILE A 259 2.57 -13.95 -22.17
C ILE A 259 1.14 -14.46 -22.30
N LYS A 260 0.81 -15.14 -23.41
CA LYS A 260 -0.54 -15.66 -23.67
C LYS A 260 -0.98 -16.68 -22.61
N THR A 261 -0.10 -17.60 -22.22
CA THR A 261 -0.38 -18.56 -21.14
C THR A 261 -0.69 -17.86 -19.82
N LYS A 262 0.06 -16.81 -19.47
CA LYS A 262 -0.19 -16.04 -18.24
C LYS A 262 -1.50 -15.27 -18.29
N LEU A 263 -1.84 -14.67 -19.43
CA LEU A 263 -3.10 -13.96 -19.61
C LEU A 263 -4.31 -14.90 -19.48
N ALA A 264 -4.21 -16.12 -20.02
CA ALA A 264 -5.29 -17.11 -19.98
C ALA A 264 -5.75 -17.45 -18.53
N PHE A 265 -4.83 -17.43 -17.56
CA PHE A 265 -5.19 -17.61 -16.15
C PHE A 265 -6.19 -16.55 -15.65
N PHE A 266 -5.95 -15.28 -15.97
CA PHE A 266 -6.84 -14.21 -15.54
C PHE A 266 -8.12 -14.12 -16.37
N GLN A 267 -8.16 -14.69 -17.58
CA GLN A 267 -9.39 -14.77 -18.36
C GLN A 267 -10.51 -15.49 -17.59
N THR A 268 -10.18 -16.49 -16.78
CA THR A 268 -11.16 -17.23 -15.96
C THR A 268 -11.27 -16.68 -14.54
N VAL A 269 -10.17 -16.22 -13.94
CA VAL A 269 -10.14 -15.82 -12.52
C VAL A 269 -10.63 -14.38 -12.30
N ASP A 270 -10.25 -13.45 -13.17
CA ASP A 270 -10.65 -12.04 -13.09
C ASP A 270 -10.65 -11.42 -14.50
N PRO A 271 -11.78 -11.52 -15.23
CA PRO A 271 -11.88 -11.03 -16.60
C PRO A 271 -11.54 -9.54 -16.74
N ALA A 272 -11.75 -8.73 -15.70
CA ALA A 272 -11.44 -7.31 -15.73
C ALA A 272 -9.93 -7.07 -15.74
N ILE A 273 -9.16 -7.82 -14.94
CA ILE A 273 -7.68 -7.80 -15.00
C ILE A 273 -7.20 -8.28 -16.36
N TYR A 274 -7.76 -9.36 -16.89
CA TYR A 274 -7.42 -9.85 -18.24
C TYR A 274 -7.62 -8.77 -19.32
N GLN A 275 -8.77 -8.09 -19.33
CA GLN A 275 -9.06 -7.03 -20.31
C GLN A 275 -8.15 -5.82 -20.15
N ALA A 276 -7.85 -5.42 -18.91
CA ALA A 276 -6.90 -4.36 -18.64
C ALA A 276 -5.50 -4.73 -19.14
N ASP A 277 -5.09 -5.99 -18.93
CA ASP A 277 -3.80 -6.52 -19.33
C ASP A 277 -3.60 -6.55 -20.85
N LEU A 278 -4.61 -7.02 -21.58
CA LEU A 278 -4.62 -6.95 -23.04
C LEU A 278 -4.46 -5.51 -23.53
N ARG A 279 -5.16 -4.55 -22.91
CA ARG A 279 -5.16 -3.15 -23.35
C ARG A 279 -3.76 -2.55 -23.34
N TRP A 280 -3.03 -2.65 -22.22
CA TRP A 280 -1.70 -2.03 -22.15
C TRP A 280 -0.64 -2.80 -22.95
N LEU A 281 -0.75 -4.13 -23.08
CA LEU A 281 0.14 -4.92 -23.93
C LEU A 281 -0.01 -4.52 -25.41
N ARG A 282 -1.25 -4.28 -25.86
CA ARG A 282 -1.52 -3.76 -27.22
C ARG A 282 -0.98 -2.35 -27.43
N LEU A 283 -1.03 -1.49 -26.41
CA LEU A 283 -0.39 -0.17 -26.48
C LEU A 283 1.14 -0.26 -26.66
N LEU A 284 1.76 -1.35 -26.21
CA LEU A 284 3.17 -1.65 -26.45
C LEU A 284 3.41 -2.46 -27.74
N GLN A 285 2.38 -2.66 -28.58
CA GLN A 285 2.47 -3.45 -29.82
C GLN A 285 2.85 -4.92 -29.59
N VAL A 286 2.45 -5.51 -28.46
CA VAL A 286 2.54 -6.96 -28.23
C VAL A 286 1.30 -7.64 -28.84
N PRO A 287 1.44 -8.70 -29.67
CA PRO A 287 0.33 -9.32 -30.40
C PRO A 287 -0.45 -10.33 -29.54
N VAL A 288 -1.35 -9.82 -28.69
CA VAL A 288 -2.21 -10.57 -27.76
C VAL A 288 -3.71 -10.30 -27.92
#